data_AF-W6FSL5-F1
#
_entry.id   AF-W6FSL5-F1
#
_cell.length_a   1.000
_cell.length_b   1.000
_cell.length_c   1.000
_cell.angle_alpha   90.00
_cell.angle_beta   90.00
_cell.angle_gamma   90.00
#
_symmetry.space_group_name_H-M   'P 1'
#
loop_
_entity.id
_entity.type
_entity.pdbx_description
1 polymer ?
#
loop_
_entity_poly.entity_id
_entity_poly.type
_entity_poly.pdbx_seq_one_letter_code
_entity_poly.pdbx_strand_id
1 'polypeptide(L)'
;PFCSAFGAFFTRAFDQIRMAAISESNINFCGSHCGVSIGEDGPSQMALEDLAMFRSIPTATVFYPSDGVSTEKAVELAANTKGICFIRTSRPENAIIYNSNEDFQIKQAKVVLKSKDDQVTVIGAGVTLHEALAAADLLKKEKINIRVLDPFTIKPLDRNLILSSARATKGRILTVEDHYYEGGIGEAVSSALVGEPGITVSRLAVGEVPRSGKPAELLKMFGIDRDAIAQAVRDLVAKA
;
A
#
# COMPACT_ATOMS: atom_id res chain seq x y z
N PRO A 1 -9.46 -22.42 -2.82
CA PRO A 1 -10.76 -21.80 -2.41
C PRO A 1 -10.57 -20.30 -2.25
N PHE A 2 -11.64 -19.50 -2.44
CA PHE A 2 -11.63 -18.06 -2.18
C PHE A 2 -12.63 -17.73 -1.07
N CYS A 3 -12.14 -17.19 0.05
CA CYS A 3 -12.93 -16.71 1.16
C CYS A 3 -12.98 -15.17 1.12
N SER A 4 -14.14 -14.58 1.36
CA SER A 4 -14.29 -13.11 1.37
C SER A 4 -15.03 -12.63 2.61
N ALA A 5 -14.54 -11.52 3.15
CA ALA A 5 -15.13 -10.78 4.26
C ALA A 5 -14.62 -9.33 4.21
N PHE A 6 -14.97 -8.51 5.19
CA PHE A 6 -14.24 -7.27 5.44
C PHE A 6 -12.85 -7.65 5.97
N GLY A 7 -11.81 -6.96 5.55
CA GLY A 7 -10.43 -7.22 5.99
C GLY A 7 -10.30 -7.23 7.51
N ALA A 8 -11.03 -6.32 8.17
CA ALA A 8 -11.08 -6.22 9.63
C ALA A 8 -11.54 -7.53 10.29
N PHE A 9 -12.48 -8.26 9.67
CA PHE A 9 -13.04 -9.46 10.28
C PHE A 9 -12.23 -10.72 10.06
N PHE A 10 -11.20 -10.71 9.21
CA PHE A 10 -10.24 -11.82 9.19
C PHE A 10 -9.40 -11.89 10.47
N THR A 11 -9.32 -10.82 11.27
CA THR A 11 -8.76 -10.87 12.62
C THR A 11 -9.45 -11.91 13.51
N ARG A 12 -10.78 -12.10 13.35
CA ARG A 12 -11.56 -13.14 14.06
C ARG A 12 -11.19 -14.56 13.64
N ALA A 13 -10.55 -14.73 12.49
CA ALA A 13 -10.10 -16.02 11.97
C ALA A 13 -8.57 -16.16 12.00
N PHE A 14 -7.85 -15.28 12.72
CA PHE A 14 -6.39 -15.24 12.62
C PHE A 14 -5.73 -16.55 13.08
N ASP A 15 -6.23 -17.19 14.15
CA ASP A 15 -5.67 -18.48 14.59
C ASP A 15 -5.90 -19.59 13.54
N GLN A 16 -7.05 -19.60 12.87
CA GLN A 16 -7.33 -20.54 11.77
C GLN A 16 -6.42 -20.26 10.57
N ILE A 17 -6.20 -18.99 10.20
CA ILE A 17 -5.30 -18.60 9.11
C ILE A 17 -3.85 -18.99 9.45
N ARG A 18 -3.42 -18.77 10.70
CA ARG A 18 -2.11 -19.20 11.22
C ARG A 18 -1.96 -20.72 11.15
N MET A 19 -2.96 -21.47 11.59
CA MET A 19 -2.95 -22.92 11.51
C MET A 19 -2.99 -23.42 10.06
N ALA A 20 -3.69 -22.72 9.15
CA ALA A 20 -3.71 -23.07 7.73
C ALA A 20 -2.31 -22.99 7.09
N ALA A 21 -1.49 -22.00 7.48
CA ALA A 21 -0.09 -21.93 7.05
C ALA A 21 0.75 -23.09 7.62
N ILE A 22 0.55 -23.46 8.88
CA ILE A 22 1.21 -24.62 9.52
C ILE A 22 0.78 -25.93 8.85
N SER A 23 -0.46 -26.01 8.39
CA SER A 23 -1.01 -27.14 7.63
C SER A 23 -0.66 -27.11 6.14
N GLU A 24 0.22 -26.20 5.71
CA GLU A 24 0.67 -26.06 4.32
C GLU A 24 -0.49 -25.91 3.31
N SER A 25 -1.57 -25.24 3.74
CA SER A 25 -2.78 -25.10 2.94
C SER A 25 -2.64 -24.06 1.82
N ASN A 26 -3.42 -24.25 0.75
CA ASN A 26 -3.52 -23.33 -0.38
C ASN A 26 -4.90 -22.65 -0.37
N ILE A 27 -5.00 -21.49 0.27
CA ILE A 27 -6.27 -20.77 0.48
C ILE A 27 -6.08 -19.30 0.13
N ASN A 28 -7.07 -18.75 -0.58
CA ASN A 28 -7.11 -17.35 -0.96
C ASN A 28 -8.14 -16.60 -0.11
N PHE A 29 -7.75 -15.45 0.43
CA PHE A 29 -8.56 -14.56 1.24
C PHE A 29 -8.67 -13.20 0.56
N CYS A 30 -9.88 -12.71 0.33
CA CYS A 30 -10.13 -11.37 -0.18
C CYS A 30 -10.78 -10.52 0.92
N GLY A 31 -10.00 -9.58 1.47
CA GLY A 31 -10.45 -8.65 2.52
C GLY A 31 -10.85 -7.32 1.90
N SER A 32 -12.15 -7.02 1.91
CA SER A 32 -12.69 -5.74 1.44
C SER A 32 -12.70 -4.69 2.55
N HIS A 33 -13.13 -3.47 2.23
CA HIS A 33 -13.36 -2.42 3.24
C HIS A 33 -12.11 -2.14 4.09
N CYS A 34 -10.95 -2.07 3.44
CA CYS A 34 -9.72 -1.75 4.14
C CYS A 34 -9.60 -0.25 4.45
N GLY A 35 -8.96 0.04 5.58
CA GLY A 35 -8.58 1.40 5.97
C GLY A 35 -9.74 2.33 6.36
N VAL A 36 -9.40 3.58 6.63
CA VAL A 36 -10.35 4.66 6.99
C VAL A 36 -11.19 5.10 5.80
N SER A 37 -10.73 4.80 4.58
CA SER A 37 -11.42 5.17 3.34
C SER A 37 -12.81 4.52 3.18
N ILE A 38 -13.21 3.59 4.05
CA ILE A 38 -14.60 3.10 4.08
C ILE A 38 -15.60 4.18 4.48
N GLY A 39 -15.17 5.16 5.29
CA GLY A 39 -16.00 6.28 5.72
C GLY A 39 -16.84 6.01 6.96
N GLU A 40 -18.15 6.06 6.76
CA GLU A 40 -19.13 6.39 7.81
C GLU A 40 -19.34 5.28 8.85
N ASP A 41 -19.08 4.01 8.50
CA ASP A 41 -19.24 2.86 9.40
C ASP A 41 -18.29 2.91 10.62
N GLY A 42 -17.18 3.63 10.50
CA GLY A 42 -16.25 3.84 11.60
C GLY A 42 -15.32 2.64 11.89
N PRO A 43 -14.54 2.70 12.98
CA PRO A 43 -13.36 1.87 13.18
C PRO A 43 -13.64 0.38 13.38
N SER A 44 -14.88 -0.03 13.71
CA SER A 44 -15.22 -1.45 13.83
C SER A 44 -15.16 -2.22 12.51
N GLN A 45 -15.22 -1.52 11.37
CA GLN A 45 -15.19 -2.10 10.02
C GLN A 45 -13.87 -1.83 9.31
N MET A 46 -13.05 -0.91 9.81
CA MET A 46 -11.80 -0.46 9.19
C MET A 46 -10.70 -1.50 9.40
N ALA A 47 -10.27 -2.15 8.34
CA ALA A 47 -9.10 -3.02 8.41
C ALA A 47 -7.83 -2.16 8.46
N LEU A 48 -7.19 -2.04 9.62
CA LEU A 48 -5.99 -1.22 9.81
C LEU A 48 -4.77 -2.00 10.31
N GLU A 49 -4.95 -3.27 10.63
CA GLU A 49 -3.93 -4.22 11.08
C GLU A 49 -3.84 -5.47 10.16
N ASP A 50 -4.59 -5.49 9.07
CA ASP A 50 -4.71 -6.64 8.18
C ASP A 50 -3.42 -6.93 7.40
N LEU A 51 -2.68 -5.89 6.98
CA LEU A 51 -1.36 -6.08 6.37
C LEU A 51 -0.39 -6.66 7.40
N ALA A 52 -0.36 -6.14 8.62
CA ALA A 52 0.48 -6.67 9.69
C ALA A 52 0.18 -8.15 9.97
N MET A 53 -1.10 -8.48 10.10
CA MET A 53 -1.58 -9.84 10.33
C MET A 53 -1.14 -10.79 9.22
N PHE A 54 -1.48 -10.51 7.96
CA PHE A 54 -1.16 -11.42 6.86
C PHE A 54 0.33 -11.45 6.51
N ARG A 55 1.08 -10.35 6.69
CA ARG A 55 2.54 -10.36 6.52
C ARG A 55 3.23 -11.27 7.54
N SER A 56 2.68 -11.41 8.75
CA SER A 56 3.22 -12.31 9.77
C SER A 56 3.06 -13.80 9.42
N ILE A 57 2.10 -14.15 8.55
CA ILE A 57 1.86 -15.53 8.12
C ILE A 57 3.01 -16.01 7.22
N PRO A 58 3.78 -17.06 7.58
CA PRO A 58 5.03 -17.41 6.89
C PRO A 58 4.89 -17.68 5.39
N THR A 59 3.86 -18.43 5.00
CA THR A 59 3.59 -18.85 3.62
C THR A 59 2.78 -17.83 2.81
N ALA A 60 2.57 -16.62 3.36
CA ALA A 60 1.64 -15.69 2.74
C ALA A 60 2.21 -14.89 1.58
N THR A 61 1.38 -14.71 0.55
CA THR A 61 1.52 -13.68 -0.48
C THR A 61 0.44 -12.62 -0.25
N VAL A 62 0.85 -11.36 -0.11
CA VAL A 62 -0.04 -10.23 0.20
C VAL A 62 -0.09 -9.29 -0.99
N PHE A 63 -1.21 -9.32 -1.71
CA PHE A 63 -1.56 -8.41 -2.79
C PHE A 63 -2.31 -7.21 -2.24
N TYR A 64 -1.99 -6.03 -2.75
CA TYR A 64 -2.78 -4.82 -2.55
C TYR A 64 -2.96 -4.11 -3.89
N PRO A 65 -3.93 -4.56 -4.72
CA PRO A 65 -4.21 -3.92 -6.00
C PRO A 65 -4.74 -2.50 -5.82
N SER A 66 -4.38 -1.63 -6.75
CA SER A 66 -4.69 -0.20 -6.68
C SER A 66 -5.80 0.23 -7.64
N ASP A 67 -6.23 -0.61 -8.56
CA ASP A 67 -7.35 -0.37 -9.47
C ASP A 67 -8.02 -1.69 -9.93
N GLY A 68 -8.99 -1.61 -10.84
CA GLY A 68 -9.70 -2.78 -11.36
C GLY A 68 -8.81 -3.77 -12.11
N VAL A 69 -7.86 -3.29 -12.94
CA VAL A 69 -6.96 -4.14 -13.73
C VAL A 69 -6.02 -4.91 -12.83
N SER A 70 -5.35 -4.23 -11.91
CA SER A 70 -4.47 -4.87 -10.94
C SER A 70 -5.23 -5.83 -10.02
N THR A 71 -6.51 -5.56 -9.71
CA THR A 71 -7.36 -6.49 -8.94
C THR A 71 -7.63 -7.77 -9.70
N GLU A 72 -8.00 -7.68 -10.99
CA GLU A 72 -8.22 -8.85 -11.85
C GLU A 72 -6.96 -9.73 -11.91
N LYS A 73 -5.79 -9.11 -12.10
CA LYS A 73 -4.51 -9.81 -12.13
C LYS A 73 -4.11 -10.41 -10.79
N ALA A 74 -4.37 -9.73 -9.67
CA ALA A 74 -4.12 -10.27 -8.34
C ALA A 74 -4.95 -11.54 -8.09
N VAL A 75 -6.20 -11.58 -8.53
CA VAL A 75 -7.07 -12.77 -8.42
C VAL A 75 -6.53 -13.93 -9.26
N GLU A 76 -6.15 -13.67 -10.52
CA GLU A 76 -5.56 -14.67 -11.42
C GLU A 76 -4.26 -15.25 -10.84
N LEU A 77 -3.36 -14.40 -10.34
CA LEU A 77 -2.12 -14.83 -9.71
C LEU A 77 -2.38 -15.62 -8.42
N ALA A 78 -3.26 -15.15 -7.55
CA ALA A 78 -3.60 -15.84 -6.31
C ALA A 78 -4.19 -17.24 -6.54
N ALA A 79 -5.03 -17.40 -7.58
CA ALA A 79 -5.59 -18.70 -7.94
C ALA A 79 -4.49 -19.74 -8.30
N ASN A 80 -3.36 -19.27 -8.83
CA ASN A 80 -2.24 -20.11 -9.28
C ASN A 80 -1.05 -20.11 -8.31
N THR A 81 -1.18 -19.50 -7.13
CA THR A 81 -0.11 -19.36 -6.15
C THR A 81 -0.35 -20.24 -4.93
N LYS A 82 0.68 -20.95 -4.50
CA LYS A 82 0.64 -21.81 -3.30
C LYS A 82 0.68 -20.97 -2.02
N GLY A 83 0.19 -21.56 -0.93
CA GLY A 83 0.19 -20.95 0.40
C GLY A 83 -1.05 -20.09 0.67
N ILE A 84 -0.88 -19.12 1.57
CA ILE A 84 -1.95 -18.21 1.98
C ILE A 84 -1.90 -16.95 1.11
N CYS A 85 -2.81 -16.79 0.16
CA CYS A 85 -2.89 -15.53 -0.58
C CYS A 85 -3.89 -14.59 0.07
N PHE A 86 -3.50 -13.34 0.31
CA PHE A 86 -4.39 -12.29 0.76
C PHE A 86 -4.47 -11.18 -0.29
N ILE A 87 -5.68 -10.80 -0.68
CA ILE A 87 -5.96 -9.68 -1.58
C ILE A 87 -6.73 -8.62 -0.79
N ARG A 88 -6.07 -7.48 -0.57
CA ARG A 88 -6.66 -6.33 0.12
C ARG A 88 -7.40 -5.45 -0.88
N THR A 89 -8.72 -5.33 -0.76
CA THR A 89 -9.56 -4.50 -1.64
C THR A 89 -10.13 -3.30 -0.89
N SER A 90 -10.34 -2.21 -1.61
CA SER A 90 -10.78 -0.92 -1.05
C SER A 90 -12.27 -0.69 -1.36
N ARG A 91 -12.94 0.14 -0.56
CA ARG A 91 -14.36 0.49 -0.79
C ARG A 91 -14.56 1.58 -1.85
N PRO A 92 -13.80 2.69 -1.87
CA PRO A 92 -14.05 3.78 -2.82
C PRO A 92 -13.79 3.40 -4.27
N GLU A 93 -14.55 4.01 -5.18
CA GLU A 93 -14.28 3.97 -6.61
C GLU A 93 -13.08 4.87 -6.94
N ASN A 94 -12.02 4.27 -7.47
CA ASN A 94 -10.85 5.00 -7.98
C ASN A 94 -10.69 4.77 -9.49
N ALA A 95 -9.90 5.62 -10.15
CA ALA A 95 -9.65 5.53 -11.58
C ALA A 95 -8.90 4.24 -11.95
N ILE A 96 -9.16 3.71 -13.14
CA ILE A 96 -8.29 2.73 -13.79
C ILE A 96 -7.05 3.47 -14.30
N ILE A 97 -5.86 3.01 -13.88
CA ILE A 97 -4.57 3.63 -14.26
C ILE A 97 -3.71 2.71 -15.12
N TYR A 98 -3.98 1.40 -15.12
CA TYR A 98 -3.28 0.43 -15.94
C TYR A 98 -4.08 0.09 -17.21
N ASN A 99 -3.36 -0.17 -18.30
CA ASN A 99 -3.97 -0.75 -19.49
C ASN A 99 -4.38 -2.20 -19.20
N SER A 100 -5.45 -2.69 -19.84
CA SER A 100 -5.95 -4.06 -19.63
C SER A 100 -4.94 -5.16 -19.99
N ASN A 101 -3.94 -4.85 -20.80
CA ASN A 101 -2.86 -5.75 -21.20
C ASN A 101 -1.55 -5.55 -20.42
N GLU A 102 -1.55 -4.71 -19.37
CA GLU A 102 -0.40 -4.55 -18.49
C GLU A 102 -0.08 -5.89 -17.81
N ASP A 103 1.19 -6.30 -17.84
CA ASP A 103 1.66 -7.52 -17.19
C ASP A 103 1.80 -7.30 -15.68
N PHE A 104 1.41 -8.28 -14.87
CA PHE A 104 1.54 -8.23 -13.42
C PHE A 104 2.12 -9.54 -12.91
N GLN A 105 3.10 -9.44 -12.02
CA GLN A 105 3.78 -10.59 -11.43
C GLN A 105 3.93 -10.38 -9.92
N ILE A 106 3.95 -11.47 -9.16
CA ILE A 106 4.27 -11.40 -7.73
C ILE A 106 5.69 -10.84 -7.56
N LYS A 107 5.88 -9.94 -6.57
CA LYS A 107 7.16 -9.26 -6.32
C LYS A 107 7.58 -8.28 -7.43
N GLN A 108 6.66 -7.82 -8.26
CA GLN A 108 6.93 -6.82 -9.30
C GLN A 108 6.10 -5.57 -9.01
N ALA A 109 6.77 -4.53 -8.53
CA ALA A 109 6.16 -3.23 -8.34
C ALA A 109 6.11 -2.45 -9.67
N LYS A 110 5.36 -1.34 -9.69
CA LYS A 110 5.18 -0.48 -10.86
C LYS A 110 5.53 0.95 -10.52
N VAL A 111 6.33 1.60 -11.36
CA VAL A 111 6.49 3.06 -11.32
C VAL A 111 5.43 3.67 -12.22
N VAL A 112 4.41 4.26 -11.62
CA VAL A 112 3.23 4.79 -12.33
C VAL A 112 3.41 6.26 -12.74
N LEU A 113 4.31 6.99 -12.08
CA LEU A 113 4.70 8.35 -12.43
C LEU A 113 6.20 8.54 -12.22
N LYS A 114 6.89 9.13 -13.19
CA LYS A 114 8.33 9.46 -13.08
C LYS A 114 8.71 10.62 -14.00
N SER A 115 9.78 11.31 -13.62
CA SER A 115 10.50 12.29 -14.44
C SER A 115 12.02 12.13 -14.25
N LYS A 116 12.82 12.98 -14.91
CA LYS A 116 14.28 13.02 -14.72
C LYS A 116 14.69 13.71 -13.42
N ASP A 117 13.87 14.63 -12.93
CA ASP A 117 14.19 15.53 -11.81
C ASP A 117 13.35 15.23 -10.57
N ASP A 118 12.94 13.97 -10.40
CA ASP A 118 12.14 13.50 -9.27
C ASP A 118 12.91 13.73 -7.95
N GLN A 119 12.26 14.37 -6.98
CA GLN A 119 12.87 14.72 -5.69
C GLN A 119 12.72 13.65 -4.62
N VAL A 120 11.62 12.89 -4.67
CA VAL A 120 11.24 11.86 -3.69
C VAL A 120 10.52 10.72 -4.41
N THR A 121 10.80 9.47 -4.02
CA THR A 121 9.95 8.32 -4.36
C THR A 121 8.83 8.18 -3.34
N VAL A 122 7.60 8.42 -3.76
CA VAL A 122 6.39 8.19 -2.98
C VAL A 122 5.86 6.79 -3.29
N ILE A 123 5.67 5.97 -2.26
CA ILE A 123 5.13 4.62 -2.35
C ILE A 123 3.76 4.63 -1.69
N GLY A 124 2.72 4.39 -2.49
CA GLY A 124 1.33 4.29 -2.04
C GLY A 124 0.69 3.04 -2.64
N ALA A 125 -0.42 2.59 -2.04
CA ALA A 125 -1.20 1.46 -2.52
C ALA A 125 -2.70 1.68 -2.28
N GLY A 126 -3.54 1.11 -3.14
CA GLY A 126 -4.98 1.33 -3.07
C GLY A 126 -5.30 2.82 -3.17
N VAL A 127 -6.16 3.31 -2.27
CA VAL A 127 -6.56 4.72 -2.17
C VAL A 127 -5.37 5.68 -2.07
N THR A 128 -4.32 5.32 -1.32
CA THR A 128 -3.16 6.20 -1.12
C THR A 128 -2.28 6.34 -2.36
N LEU A 129 -2.36 5.41 -3.33
CA LEU A 129 -1.70 5.58 -4.63
C LEU A 129 -2.36 6.71 -5.42
N HIS A 130 -3.69 6.77 -5.41
CA HIS A 130 -4.45 7.83 -6.08
C HIS A 130 -4.23 9.19 -5.41
N GLU A 131 -4.17 9.22 -4.08
CA GLU A 131 -3.79 10.43 -3.33
C GLU A 131 -2.35 10.87 -3.64
N ALA A 132 -1.41 9.93 -3.83
CA ALA A 132 -0.04 10.25 -4.23
C ALA A 132 0.05 10.84 -5.65
N LEU A 133 -0.74 10.33 -6.60
CA LEU A 133 -0.87 10.90 -7.94
C LEU A 133 -1.48 12.31 -7.88
N ALA A 134 -2.53 12.51 -7.08
CA ALA A 134 -3.12 13.82 -6.86
C ALA A 134 -2.15 14.80 -6.18
N ALA A 135 -1.33 14.33 -5.23
CA ALA A 135 -0.27 15.12 -4.62
C ALA A 135 0.80 15.54 -5.64
N ALA A 136 1.12 14.67 -6.60
CA ALA A 136 2.05 15.00 -7.68
C ALA A 136 1.54 16.18 -8.52
N ASP A 137 0.23 16.23 -8.82
CA ASP A 137 -0.37 17.35 -9.54
C ASP A 137 -0.33 18.68 -8.75
N LEU A 138 -0.45 18.61 -7.42
CA LEU A 138 -0.29 19.79 -6.56
C LEU A 138 1.16 20.28 -6.59
N LEU A 139 2.12 19.38 -6.35
CA LEU A 139 3.55 19.67 -6.27
C LEU A 139 4.14 20.15 -7.61
N LYS A 140 3.58 19.71 -8.74
CA LYS A 140 3.98 20.16 -10.07
C LYS A 140 3.80 21.67 -10.26
N LYS A 141 2.81 22.28 -9.61
CA LYS A 141 2.59 23.75 -9.62
C LYS A 141 3.74 24.50 -8.94
N GLU A 142 4.44 23.82 -8.03
CA GLU A 142 5.61 24.31 -7.29
C GLU A 142 6.93 23.87 -7.95
N LYS A 143 6.88 23.24 -9.13
CA LYS A 143 8.04 22.66 -9.84
C LYS A 143 8.77 21.57 -9.04
N ILE A 144 8.06 20.88 -8.16
CA ILE A 144 8.55 19.71 -7.45
C ILE A 144 7.99 18.46 -8.14
N ASN A 145 8.87 17.67 -8.73
CA ASN A 145 8.49 16.37 -9.31
C ASN A 145 8.67 15.27 -8.26
N ILE A 146 7.74 14.32 -8.22
CA ILE A 146 7.86 13.09 -7.43
C ILE A 146 7.72 11.88 -8.32
N ARG A 147 8.41 10.81 -7.93
CA ARG A 147 8.19 9.48 -8.48
C ARG A 147 7.09 8.81 -7.67
N VAL A 148 6.10 8.21 -8.31
CA VAL A 148 5.05 7.45 -7.63
C VAL A 148 5.18 5.98 -7.99
N LEU A 149 5.21 5.13 -6.97
CA LEU A 149 5.41 3.68 -7.07
C LEU A 149 4.26 2.94 -6.39
N ASP A 150 3.69 1.99 -7.11
CA ASP A 150 2.69 1.03 -6.66
C ASP A 150 3.38 -0.31 -6.37
N PRO A 151 3.39 -0.81 -5.12
CA PRO A 151 4.05 -2.07 -4.78
C PRO A 151 3.44 -3.29 -5.46
N PHE A 152 2.14 -3.26 -5.77
CA PHE A 152 1.30 -4.41 -6.17
C PHE A 152 1.23 -5.56 -5.14
N THR A 153 2.38 -6.13 -4.74
CA THR A 153 2.50 -7.06 -3.62
C THR A 153 3.32 -6.46 -2.48
N ILE A 154 2.75 -6.46 -1.28
CA ILE A 154 3.45 -6.01 -0.05
C ILE A 154 4.36 -7.13 0.48
N LYS A 155 3.98 -8.38 0.24
CA LYS A 155 4.79 -9.57 0.54
C LYS A 155 4.64 -10.59 -0.59
N PRO A 156 5.73 -11.00 -1.25
CA PRO A 156 7.07 -10.43 -1.19
C PRO A 156 7.14 -9.01 -1.80
N LEU A 157 8.03 -8.17 -1.28
CA LEU A 157 8.22 -6.79 -1.74
C LEU A 157 9.29 -6.70 -2.86
N ASP A 158 9.07 -5.85 -3.86
CA ASP A 158 10.06 -5.54 -4.90
C ASP A 158 11.15 -4.58 -4.40
N ARG A 159 12.07 -5.12 -3.60
CA ARG A 159 13.20 -4.36 -3.04
C ARG A 159 14.04 -3.68 -4.13
N ASN A 160 14.21 -4.31 -5.29
CA ASN A 160 15.13 -3.84 -6.33
C ASN A 160 14.58 -2.59 -7.03
N LEU A 161 13.29 -2.59 -7.38
CA LEU A 161 12.67 -1.42 -7.99
C LEU A 161 12.58 -0.25 -6.99
N ILE A 162 12.28 -0.55 -5.72
CA ILE A 162 12.23 0.48 -4.68
C ILE A 162 13.60 1.13 -4.48
N LEU A 163 14.67 0.33 -4.32
CA LEU A 163 16.02 0.85 -4.12
C LEU A 163 16.52 1.65 -5.33
N SER A 164 16.27 1.17 -6.55
CA SER A 164 16.65 1.91 -7.76
C SER A 164 15.87 3.22 -7.92
N SER A 165 14.59 3.24 -7.54
CA SER A 165 13.76 4.45 -7.52
C SER A 165 14.26 5.45 -6.47
N ALA A 166 14.59 4.97 -5.27
CA ALA A 166 15.18 5.80 -4.22
C ALA A 166 16.49 6.45 -4.67
N ARG A 167 17.41 5.68 -5.28
CA ARG A 167 18.67 6.21 -5.82
C ARG A 167 18.44 7.28 -6.90
N ALA A 168 17.43 7.09 -7.76
CA ALA A 168 17.03 8.09 -8.75
C ALA A 168 16.36 9.34 -8.16
N THR A 169 15.99 9.32 -6.88
CA THR A 169 15.25 10.39 -6.18
C THR A 169 15.99 10.87 -4.93
N LYS A 170 17.31 11.06 -5.08
CA LYS A 170 18.18 11.60 -4.01
C LYS A 170 18.17 10.78 -2.72
N GLY A 171 17.85 9.49 -2.82
CA GLY A 171 17.77 8.56 -1.69
C GLY A 171 16.54 8.74 -0.81
N ARG A 172 15.52 9.50 -1.24
CA ARG A 172 14.36 9.86 -0.40
C ARG A 172 13.17 8.99 -0.75
N ILE A 173 12.65 8.31 0.26
CA ILE A 173 11.42 7.52 0.16
C ILE A 173 10.40 8.08 1.15
N LEU A 174 9.19 8.27 0.66
CA LEU A 174 7.99 8.50 1.46
C LEU A 174 7.04 7.34 1.23
N THR A 175 6.71 6.60 2.28
CA THR A 175 5.61 5.63 2.24
C THR A 175 4.36 6.28 2.79
N VAL A 176 3.22 6.00 2.17
CA VAL A 176 1.90 6.42 2.63
C VAL A 176 0.94 5.23 2.55
N GLU A 177 0.23 4.94 3.64
CA GLU A 177 -0.67 3.79 3.69
C GLU A 177 -1.93 4.04 4.54
N ASP A 178 -3.06 3.50 4.08
CA ASP A 178 -4.31 3.45 4.84
C ASP A 178 -4.34 2.19 5.72
N HIS A 179 -3.44 2.19 6.70
CA HIS A 179 -3.13 1.12 7.66
C HIS A 179 -2.41 1.75 8.87
N TYR A 180 -2.34 1.06 10.01
CA TYR A 180 -1.52 1.49 11.14
C TYR A 180 -0.01 1.50 10.81
N TYR A 181 0.78 2.21 11.60
CA TYR A 181 2.24 2.32 11.39
C TYR A 181 2.97 0.98 11.47
N GLU A 182 2.54 0.10 12.38
CA GLU A 182 3.20 -1.16 12.68
C GLU A 182 2.83 -2.25 11.67
N GLY A 183 3.82 -2.98 11.18
CA GLY A 183 3.63 -4.13 10.31
C GLY A 183 3.07 -3.83 8.92
N GLY A 184 2.92 -2.57 8.53
CA GLY A 184 2.42 -2.14 7.23
C GLY A 184 3.45 -2.11 6.09
N ILE A 185 3.12 -1.33 5.05
CA ILE A 185 3.97 -1.02 3.89
C ILE A 185 5.24 -0.30 4.33
N GLY A 186 5.10 0.72 5.18
CA GLY A 186 6.18 1.55 5.68
C GLY A 186 7.24 0.73 6.39
N GLU A 187 6.84 -0.18 7.30
CA GLU A 187 7.79 -1.10 7.94
C GLU A 187 8.39 -2.11 6.96
N ALA A 188 7.60 -2.66 6.03
CA ALA A 188 8.13 -3.57 5.01
C ALA A 188 9.24 -2.91 4.18
N VAL A 189 9.04 -1.65 3.78
CA VAL A 189 10.02 -0.84 3.03
C VAL A 189 11.22 -0.50 3.92
N SER A 190 11.00 -0.03 5.15
CA SER A 190 12.09 0.28 6.09
C SER A 190 12.97 -0.95 6.35
N SER A 191 12.39 -2.11 6.66
CA SER A 191 13.14 -3.35 6.88
C SER A 191 13.89 -3.82 5.63
N ALA A 192 13.35 -3.58 4.43
CA ALA A 192 14.00 -3.98 3.19
C ALA A 192 15.25 -3.13 2.88
N LEU A 193 15.31 -1.88 3.34
CA LEU A 193 16.33 -0.90 2.91
C LEU A 193 17.23 -0.41 4.04
N VAL A 194 16.95 -0.76 5.29
CA VAL A 194 17.79 -0.37 6.44
C VAL A 194 19.25 -0.76 6.18
N GLY A 195 20.16 0.20 6.39
CA GLY A 195 21.60 0.03 6.14
C GLY A 195 22.06 0.37 4.72
N GLU A 196 21.17 0.65 3.77
CA GLU A 196 21.56 1.14 2.44
C GLU A 196 22.09 2.59 2.53
N PRO A 197 23.36 2.86 2.12
CA PRO A 197 23.94 4.20 2.23
C PRO A 197 23.15 5.24 1.44
N GLY A 198 22.88 6.38 2.10
CA GLY A 198 22.18 7.51 1.49
C GLY A 198 20.67 7.30 1.29
N ILE A 199 20.09 6.19 1.77
CA ILE A 199 18.64 5.96 1.71
C ILE A 199 17.97 6.40 3.01
N THR A 200 16.89 7.17 2.87
CA THR A 200 16.04 7.64 3.97
C THR A 200 14.59 7.24 3.70
N VAL A 201 13.87 6.82 4.73
CA VAL A 201 12.47 6.41 4.64
C VAL A 201 11.65 7.22 5.64
N SER A 202 10.67 7.97 5.14
CA SER A 202 9.62 8.61 5.93
C SER A 202 8.30 7.87 5.74
N ARG A 203 7.42 7.92 6.76
CA ARG A 203 6.19 7.13 6.82
C ARG A 203 5.00 8.00 7.20
N LEU A 204 3.95 7.96 6.39
CA LEU A 204 2.61 8.43 6.72
C LEU A 204 1.69 7.22 6.82
N ALA A 205 1.02 7.09 7.96
CA ALA A 205 0.12 6.00 8.25
C ALA A 205 -0.88 6.46 9.31
N VAL A 206 -1.91 5.67 9.56
CA VAL A 206 -2.89 5.95 10.61
C VAL A 206 -2.22 5.76 11.98
N GLY A 207 -2.24 6.78 12.83
CA GLY A 207 -1.54 6.77 14.13
C GLY A 207 -2.40 6.41 15.35
N GLU A 208 -3.71 6.39 15.20
CA GLU A 208 -4.66 6.18 16.30
C GLU A 208 -5.97 5.56 15.80
N VAL A 209 -6.79 5.07 16.73
CA VAL A 209 -8.11 4.50 16.40
C VAL A 209 -8.98 5.57 15.70
N PRO A 210 -9.50 5.28 14.49
CA PRO A 210 -10.27 6.27 13.76
C PRO A 210 -11.67 6.58 14.30
N ARG A 211 -12.41 7.38 13.54
CA ARG A 211 -13.81 7.72 13.77
C ARG A 211 -14.62 7.68 12.46
N SER A 212 -15.93 7.76 12.56
CA SER A 212 -16.81 7.92 11.41
C SER A 212 -16.68 9.30 10.76
N GLY A 213 -16.81 9.36 9.44
CA GLY A 213 -16.79 10.57 8.63
C GLY A 213 -16.77 10.23 7.15
N LYS A 214 -16.78 11.22 6.26
CA LYS A 214 -16.65 10.94 4.83
C LYS A 214 -15.24 10.44 4.53
N PRO A 215 -15.04 9.53 3.55
CA PRO A 215 -13.71 8.98 3.22
C PRO A 215 -12.60 10.04 3.08
N ALA A 216 -12.84 11.10 2.29
CA ALA A 216 -11.85 12.17 2.08
C ALA A 216 -11.55 12.98 3.36
N GLU A 217 -12.55 13.19 4.22
CA GLU A 217 -12.36 13.87 5.50
C GLU A 217 -11.49 13.04 6.45
N LEU A 218 -11.67 11.71 6.43
CA LEU A 218 -10.88 10.80 7.26
C LEU A 218 -9.45 10.66 6.75
N LEU A 219 -9.22 10.51 5.44
CA LEU A 219 -7.86 10.49 4.88
C LEU A 219 -7.07 11.74 5.29
N LYS A 220 -7.73 12.91 5.26
CA LYS A 220 -7.14 14.17 5.72
C LYS A 220 -6.92 14.21 7.23
N MET A 221 -7.92 13.79 8.01
CA MET A 221 -7.84 13.75 9.48
C MET A 221 -6.69 12.88 9.97
N PHE A 222 -6.44 11.75 9.31
CA PHE A 222 -5.36 10.81 9.67
C PHE A 222 -4.07 11.04 8.88
N GLY A 223 -3.96 12.15 8.14
CA GLY A 223 -2.69 12.60 7.55
C GLY A 223 -2.15 11.71 6.43
N ILE A 224 -3.02 11.08 5.65
CA ILE A 224 -2.67 10.17 4.55
C ILE A 224 -3.31 10.59 3.21
N ASP A 225 -3.89 11.79 3.14
CA ASP A 225 -4.40 12.37 1.90
C ASP A 225 -3.31 13.09 1.07
N ARG A 226 -3.68 13.55 -0.11
CA ARG A 226 -2.80 14.28 -1.03
C ARG A 226 -2.16 15.53 -0.41
N ASP A 227 -2.86 16.24 0.48
CA ASP A 227 -2.35 17.44 1.12
C ASP A 227 -1.24 17.08 2.11
N ALA A 228 -1.43 16.03 2.91
CA ALA A 228 -0.42 15.49 3.82
C ALA A 228 0.80 14.95 3.06
N ILE A 229 0.60 14.22 1.96
CA ILE A 229 1.68 13.73 1.11
C ILE A 229 2.48 14.90 0.53
N ALA A 230 1.80 15.91 -0.03
CA ALA A 230 2.46 17.08 -0.59
C ALA A 230 3.27 17.83 0.48
N GLN A 231 2.72 17.99 1.69
CA GLN A 231 3.44 18.64 2.79
C GLN A 231 4.68 17.85 3.20
N ALA A 232 4.56 16.53 3.40
CA ALA A 232 5.69 15.68 3.75
C ALA A 232 6.80 15.71 2.69
N VAL A 233 6.43 15.76 1.40
CA VAL A 233 7.40 15.93 0.31
C VAL A 233 8.13 17.28 0.41
N ARG A 234 7.42 18.40 0.64
CA ARG A 234 8.05 19.72 0.83
C ARG A 234 9.07 19.69 1.96
N ASP A 235 8.70 19.10 3.09
CA ASP A 235 9.58 19.00 4.27
C ASP A 235 10.84 18.17 3.97
N LEU A 236 10.71 17.09 3.19
CA LEU A 236 11.85 16.27 2.75
C LEU A 236 12.75 16.98 1.73
N VAL A 237 12.18 17.86 0.91
CA VAL A 237 12.94 18.66 -0.04
C VAL A 237 13.68 19.80 0.65
N ALA A 238 13.06 20.45 1.64
CA ALA A 238 13.64 21.57 2.37
C ALA A 238 14.80 21.18 3.32
N LYS A 239 14.85 19.93 3.79
CA LYS A 239 15.93 19.40 4.64
C LYS A 239 17.26 19.13 3.91
N ALA A 240 17.30 19.39 2.60
CA ALA A 240 18.42 19.07 1.72
C ALA A 240 19.29 20.29 1.41
#